data_AF-A0A7C0Z947-F1
#
_entry.id   AF-A0A7C0Z947-F1
#
_cell.length_a   1.000
_cell.length_b   1.000
_cell.length_c   1.000
_cell.angle_alpha   90.00
_cell.angle_beta   90.00
_cell.angle_gamma   90.00
#
_symmetry.space_group_name_H-M   'P 1'
#
loop_
_entity.id
_entity.type
_entity.pdbx_description
1 polymer ?
#
loop_
_entity_poly.entity_id
_entity_poly.type
_entity_poly.pdbx_seq_one_letter_code
_entity_poly.pdbx_strand_id
1 'polypeptide(L)'
;MIIIVFSLIQPIALEEFERVKSLYPQFGKVMEGRGYIPSIDFVYAKYIYSARDDGKNPFFPFALGEIERLQKKDYRKYYKEAITRAKTLNQLFLIHILLIYRDIYSLDSEIMDKMILLLNKKNLRADLMISGKYEEMAIQEYNFGNIKRSLHLFRYANLLAPMIRRIPLEGAKVALRYKKARFVPFLISYISSIKFVNNRYVFYYNLIVIIGLFLFFVGIGLVAWGFVDSMSFMARAFRIKTPFRMFWIPGFTWALFVFLPLWVFIIIAFLITLLRIGKQRGIWAGLLLVMSGLLFTGMNSISPYLKDNEKKEIILAYYDPVNVNFKDFGETKFTRWLYGIKLLKTGRYYEARQVFKNLKVHRQYRDELSNNIGVSYFLEGKYDSALAYFKAAEEKEKNSPVYIFNIAKTYTNLLEFQKASQYFAKLKGSQKKLSDILEVYPPLSWYRETIFRMRKSSIPLNLLYILIAGFILLAISIPKKSKGDMYCSVCGTVLVISLELEEKKVCEKCYIALAQSHSKGIRERIKKRIKRKADTIIQIKNLILNMIFPGIAHINNGFVMNGLFYSMLYTLLLGTRYSDKLLITESGFNIALMESSAGWFALLVIFFIFLIISTGRVSEYGSGR
;
A
#
# COMPACT_ATOMS: atom_id res chain seq x y z
N MET A 1 1.69 -31.20 14.32
CA MET A 1 1.40 -29.74 14.32
C MET A 1 1.62 -29.11 15.68
N ILE A 2 0.96 -29.56 16.75
CA ILE A 2 1.10 -28.98 18.09
C ILE A 2 2.56 -28.99 18.63
N ILE A 3 3.41 -29.94 18.20
CA ILE A 3 4.85 -29.96 18.52
C ILE A 3 5.60 -28.72 18.00
N ILE A 4 5.28 -28.27 16.78
CA ILE A 4 5.92 -27.09 16.15
C ILE A 4 5.42 -25.81 16.83
N VAL A 5 4.16 -25.80 17.29
CA VAL A 5 3.61 -24.72 18.10
C VAL A 5 4.38 -24.56 19.41
N PHE A 6 4.73 -25.66 20.08
CA PHE A 6 5.46 -25.60 21.36
C PHE A 6 6.90 -25.12 21.23
N SER A 7 7.59 -25.41 20.11
CA SER A 7 8.92 -24.85 19.85
C SER A 7 8.94 -23.33 19.68
N LEU A 8 7.78 -22.71 19.47
CA LEU A 8 7.64 -21.28 19.25
C LEU A 8 7.20 -20.54 20.53
N ILE A 9 6.93 -21.19 21.65
CA ILE A 9 6.40 -20.52 22.86
C ILE A 9 7.53 -20.17 23.83
N GLN A 10 7.41 -19.04 24.55
CA GLN A 10 8.40 -18.70 25.57
C GLN A 10 8.44 -19.75 26.70
N PRO A 11 9.63 -20.04 27.28
CA PRO A 11 9.82 -21.16 28.19
C PRO A 11 8.86 -21.18 29.38
N ILE A 12 8.54 -20.02 29.97
CA ILE A 12 7.74 -19.93 31.20
C ILE A 12 6.30 -20.39 30.99
N ALA A 13 5.63 -19.91 29.93
CA ALA A 13 4.25 -20.33 29.65
C ALA A 13 4.19 -21.81 29.23
N LEU A 14 5.26 -22.29 28.58
CA LEU A 14 5.42 -23.70 28.25
C LEU A 14 5.61 -24.54 29.51
N GLU A 15 6.48 -24.12 30.43
CA GLU A 15 6.76 -24.79 31.71
C GLU A 15 5.51 -24.88 32.59
N GLU A 16 4.72 -23.81 32.69
CA GLU A 16 3.43 -23.82 33.40
C GLU A 16 2.46 -24.83 32.79
N PHE A 17 2.44 -24.96 31.46
CA PHE A 17 1.62 -25.94 30.76
C PHE A 17 2.14 -27.37 30.92
N GLU A 18 3.46 -27.57 30.84
CA GLU A 18 4.12 -28.86 31.08
C GLU A 18 3.90 -29.35 32.51
N ARG A 19 3.94 -28.45 33.50
CA ARG A 19 3.64 -28.78 34.89
C ARG A 19 2.22 -29.32 35.06
N VAL A 20 1.24 -28.76 34.35
CA VAL A 20 -0.14 -29.28 34.38
C VAL A 20 -0.21 -30.61 33.65
N LYS A 21 0.42 -30.73 32.47
CA LYS A 21 0.44 -32.00 31.72
C LYS A 21 1.06 -33.17 32.50
N SER A 22 2.13 -32.92 33.26
CA SER A 22 2.87 -33.96 33.98
C SER A 22 2.09 -34.58 35.14
N LEU A 23 1.07 -33.89 35.67
CA LEU A 23 0.21 -34.41 36.75
C LEU A 23 -0.58 -35.66 36.34
N TYR A 24 -0.98 -35.74 35.07
CA TYR A 24 -1.57 -36.96 34.50
C TYR A 24 -1.09 -37.13 33.05
N PRO A 25 0.06 -37.79 32.82
CA PRO A 25 0.72 -37.81 31.51
C PRO A 25 -0.13 -38.33 30.35
N GLN A 26 -1.01 -39.31 30.60
CA GLN A 26 -1.92 -39.84 29.59
C GLN A 26 -2.90 -38.75 29.13
N PHE A 27 -3.49 -38.01 30.07
CA PHE A 27 -4.37 -36.88 29.76
C PHE A 27 -3.59 -35.67 29.22
N GLY A 28 -2.35 -35.47 29.67
CA GLY A 28 -1.43 -34.48 29.10
C GLY A 28 -1.28 -34.65 27.59
N LYS A 29 -1.11 -35.88 27.09
CA LYS A 29 -1.08 -36.17 25.64
C LYS A 29 -2.40 -35.87 24.95
N VAL A 30 -3.54 -36.08 25.62
CA VAL A 30 -4.88 -35.72 25.10
C VAL A 30 -5.02 -34.20 24.97
N MET A 31 -4.53 -33.43 25.95
CA MET A 31 -4.54 -31.97 25.88
C MET A 31 -3.73 -31.42 24.70
N GLU A 32 -2.68 -32.12 24.29
CA GLU A 32 -1.90 -31.85 23.08
C GLU A 32 -2.52 -32.40 21.78
N GLY A 33 -3.68 -33.05 21.84
CA GLY A 33 -4.33 -33.65 20.67
C GLY A 33 -3.67 -34.93 20.14
N ARG A 34 -2.86 -35.64 20.95
CA ARG A 34 -2.13 -36.87 20.56
C ARG A 34 -2.41 -38.10 21.43
N GLY A 35 -3.29 -37.99 22.43
CA GLY A 35 -3.58 -39.06 23.39
C GLY A 35 -4.79 -39.93 23.00
N TYR A 36 -4.81 -41.17 23.50
CA TYR A 36 -5.96 -42.09 23.34
C TYR A 36 -7.00 -41.80 24.43
N ILE A 37 -8.21 -41.40 24.00
CA ILE A 37 -9.28 -40.95 24.90
C ILE A 37 -9.89 -42.11 25.72
N PRO A 38 -10.15 -43.32 25.16
CA PRO A 38 -10.79 -44.40 25.91
C PRO A 38 -9.99 -44.93 27.12
N SER A 39 -8.67 -44.69 27.18
CA SER A 39 -7.85 -45.06 28.34
C SER A 39 -7.82 -44.03 29.46
N ILE A 40 -8.58 -42.93 29.34
CA ILE A 40 -8.57 -41.84 30.32
C ILE A 40 -9.64 -42.08 31.39
N ASP A 41 -9.20 -42.16 32.64
CA ASP A 41 -10.10 -42.01 33.78
C ASP A 41 -10.38 -40.52 34.01
N PHE A 42 -11.55 -40.08 33.55
CA PHE A 42 -11.96 -38.69 33.68
C PHE A 42 -12.28 -38.27 35.12
N VAL A 43 -12.70 -39.20 35.98
CA VAL A 43 -12.99 -38.91 37.39
C VAL A 43 -11.68 -38.63 38.11
N TYR A 44 -10.70 -39.50 37.90
CA TYR A 44 -9.35 -39.32 38.44
C TYR A 44 -8.66 -38.07 37.88
N ALA A 45 -8.75 -37.84 36.57
CA ALA A 45 -8.22 -36.63 35.94
C ALA A 45 -8.80 -35.37 36.59
N LYS A 46 -10.14 -35.30 36.73
CA LYS A 46 -10.83 -34.15 37.32
C LYS A 46 -10.40 -33.94 38.76
N TYR A 47 -10.32 -35.01 39.55
CA TYR A 47 -9.84 -34.96 40.93
C TYR A 47 -8.42 -34.39 41.02
N ILE A 48 -7.46 -34.91 40.25
CA ILE A 48 -6.07 -34.43 40.26
C ILE A 48 -5.99 -32.95 39.91
N TYR A 49 -6.63 -32.53 38.82
CA TYR A 49 -6.51 -31.15 38.36
C TYR A 49 -7.19 -30.17 39.32
N SER A 50 -8.34 -30.53 39.90
CA SER A 50 -8.98 -29.71 40.92
C SER A 50 -8.19 -29.66 42.23
N ALA A 51 -7.61 -30.78 42.68
CA ALA A 51 -6.85 -30.85 43.93
C ALA A 51 -5.49 -30.14 43.84
N ARG A 52 -4.89 -30.06 42.65
CA ARG A 52 -3.59 -29.42 42.40
C ARG A 52 -3.70 -28.01 41.84
N ASP A 53 -4.91 -27.51 41.58
CA ASP A 53 -5.13 -26.15 41.09
C ASP A 53 -4.64 -25.13 42.12
N ASP A 54 -3.67 -24.31 41.73
CA ASP A 54 -3.07 -23.26 42.55
C ASP A 54 -3.85 -21.93 42.49
N GLY A 55 -4.96 -21.88 41.75
CA GLY A 55 -5.77 -20.69 41.54
C GLY A 55 -5.13 -19.65 40.62
N LYS A 56 -3.89 -19.87 40.15
CA LYS A 56 -3.08 -18.88 39.41
C LYS A 56 -2.78 -19.35 38.00
N ASN A 57 -2.35 -20.59 37.84
CA ASN A 57 -1.96 -21.15 36.55
C ASN A 57 -3.24 -21.36 35.69
N PRO A 58 -3.32 -20.73 34.51
CA PRO A 58 -4.52 -20.78 33.68
C PRO A 58 -4.74 -22.14 33.02
N PHE A 59 -3.76 -23.03 33.02
CA PHE A 59 -3.87 -24.33 32.36
C PHE A 59 -4.60 -25.38 33.20
N PHE A 60 -4.77 -25.19 34.52
CA PHE A 60 -5.66 -26.02 35.35
C PHE A 60 -7.13 -25.92 34.93
N PRO A 61 -7.75 -24.72 34.91
CA PRO A 61 -9.11 -24.61 34.40
C PRO A 61 -9.19 -24.98 32.91
N PHE A 62 -8.14 -24.77 32.12
CA PHE A 62 -8.12 -25.30 30.74
C PHE A 62 -8.25 -26.84 30.70
N ALA A 63 -7.49 -27.56 31.53
CA ALA A 63 -7.54 -29.02 31.64
C ALA A 63 -8.92 -29.51 32.10
N LEU A 64 -9.51 -28.84 33.09
CA LEU A 64 -10.87 -29.12 33.54
C LEU A 64 -11.91 -28.89 32.42
N GLY A 65 -11.75 -27.81 31.65
CA GLY A 65 -12.57 -27.56 30.46
C GLY A 65 -12.43 -28.65 29.40
N GLU A 66 -11.23 -29.17 29.16
CA GLU A 66 -11.02 -30.31 28.26
C GLU A 66 -11.74 -31.57 28.72
N ILE A 67 -11.72 -31.88 30.01
CA ILE A 67 -12.42 -33.04 30.58
C ILE A 67 -13.92 -32.91 30.31
N GLU A 68 -14.52 -31.78 30.66
CA GLU A 68 -15.95 -31.54 30.47
C GLU A 68 -16.33 -31.56 28.99
N ARG A 69 -15.49 -30.99 28.12
CA ARG A 69 -15.71 -31.00 26.66
C ARG A 69 -15.72 -32.41 26.10
N LEU A 70 -14.77 -33.25 26.50
CA LEU A 70 -14.69 -34.65 26.05
C LEU A 70 -15.87 -35.47 26.58
N GLN A 71 -16.40 -35.12 27.75
CA GLN A 71 -17.64 -35.67 28.30
C GLN A 71 -18.93 -35.05 27.72
N LYS A 72 -18.83 -34.14 26.74
CA LYS A 72 -19.96 -33.42 26.12
C LYS A 72 -20.80 -32.60 27.13
N LYS A 73 -20.16 -32.10 28.20
CA LYS A 73 -20.76 -31.23 29.22
C LYS A 73 -20.41 -29.76 28.96
N ASP A 74 -20.96 -28.85 29.77
CA ASP A 74 -20.64 -27.42 29.67
C ASP A 74 -19.19 -27.12 30.12
N TYR A 75 -18.32 -26.95 29.13
CA TYR A 75 -16.91 -26.64 29.32
C TYR A 75 -16.60 -25.14 29.27
N ARG A 76 -17.55 -24.30 28.84
CA ARG A 76 -17.27 -22.92 28.44
C ARG A 76 -16.85 -22.05 29.63
N LYS A 77 -17.43 -22.31 30.80
CA LYS A 77 -17.09 -21.67 32.07
C LYS A 77 -15.59 -21.81 32.38
N TYR A 78 -15.06 -23.03 32.22
CA TYR A 78 -13.66 -23.34 32.53
C TYR A 78 -12.67 -22.67 31.57
N TYR A 79 -12.98 -22.62 30.27
CA TYR A 79 -12.13 -21.87 29.34
C TYR A 79 -12.15 -20.36 29.59
N LYS A 80 -13.31 -19.79 29.95
CA LYS A 80 -13.37 -18.37 30.36
C LYS A 80 -12.56 -18.10 31.63
N GLU A 81 -12.58 -19.04 32.57
CA GLU A 81 -11.74 -18.97 33.76
C GLU A 81 -10.25 -19.04 33.41
N ALA A 82 -9.84 -19.96 32.53
CA ALA A 82 -8.47 -20.03 32.01
C ALA A 82 -8.04 -18.72 31.34
N ILE A 83 -8.89 -18.15 30.47
CA ILE A 83 -8.64 -16.86 29.84
C ILE A 83 -8.51 -15.78 30.90
N THR A 84 -9.37 -15.76 31.92
CA THR A 84 -9.34 -14.79 33.03
C THR A 84 -8.05 -14.88 33.84
N ARG A 85 -7.58 -16.09 34.15
CA ARG A 85 -6.35 -16.32 34.91
C ARG A 85 -5.08 -16.02 34.13
N ALA A 86 -5.10 -16.08 32.79
CA ALA A 86 -3.94 -15.79 31.96
C ALA A 86 -3.51 -14.30 32.09
N LYS A 87 -2.29 -14.06 32.57
CA LYS A 87 -1.71 -12.73 32.83
C LYS A 87 -0.74 -12.28 31.74
N THR A 88 -0.24 -13.20 30.91
CA THR A 88 0.73 -12.90 29.86
C THR A 88 0.17 -13.15 28.47
N LEU A 89 0.74 -12.46 27.48
CA LEU A 89 0.38 -12.67 26.06
C LEU A 89 0.68 -14.10 25.62
N ASN A 90 1.78 -14.70 26.10
CA ASN A 90 2.15 -16.07 25.76
C ASN A 90 1.18 -17.11 26.33
N GLN A 91 0.69 -16.93 27.57
CA GLN A 91 -0.36 -17.79 28.13
C GLN A 91 -1.64 -17.71 27.30
N LEU A 92 -2.10 -16.50 26.97
CA LEU A 92 -3.29 -16.32 26.12
C LEU A 92 -3.08 -16.89 24.71
N PHE A 93 -1.89 -16.73 24.14
CA PHE A 93 -1.52 -17.28 22.83
C PHE A 93 -1.63 -18.80 22.83
N LEU A 94 -1.04 -19.46 23.83
CA LEU A 94 -1.12 -20.92 23.94
C LEU A 94 -2.56 -21.40 24.11
N ILE A 95 -3.34 -20.78 25.01
CA ILE A 95 -4.76 -21.12 25.19
C ILE A 95 -5.52 -20.95 23.86
N HIS A 96 -5.30 -19.85 23.15
CA HIS A 96 -5.99 -19.58 21.89
C HIS A 96 -5.66 -20.64 20.84
N ILE A 97 -4.39 -21.00 20.69
CA ILE A 97 -3.99 -22.03 19.74
C ILE A 97 -4.63 -23.38 20.08
N LEU A 98 -4.63 -23.76 21.36
CA LEU A 98 -5.26 -24.99 21.80
C LEU A 98 -6.76 -25.01 21.45
N LEU A 99 -7.46 -23.88 21.57
CA LEU A 99 -8.87 -23.76 21.18
C LEU A 99 -9.07 -23.78 19.65
N ILE A 100 -8.21 -23.09 18.89
CA ILE A 100 -8.24 -23.06 17.43
C ILE A 100 -8.08 -24.48 16.85
N TYR A 101 -7.18 -25.29 17.40
CA TYR A 101 -6.98 -26.68 16.97
C TYR A 101 -8.14 -27.62 17.31
N ARG A 102 -9.07 -27.16 18.15
CA ARG A 102 -10.35 -27.84 18.47
C ARG A 102 -11.52 -27.24 17.69
N ASP A 103 -11.24 -26.31 16.77
CA ASP A 103 -12.22 -25.54 16.01
C ASP A 103 -13.22 -24.76 16.89
N ILE A 104 -12.75 -24.33 18.07
CA ILE A 104 -13.52 -23.50 19.01
C ILE A 104 -13.16 -22.04 18.78
N TYR A 105 -14.01 -21.33 18.04
CA TYR A 105 -13.83 -19.91 17.70
C TYR A 105 -14.70 -18.96 18.54
N SER A 106 -15.50 -19.50 19.46
CA SER A 106 -16.55 -18.74 20.16
C SER A 106 -16.04 -17.81 21.26
N LEU A 107 -14.75 -17.91 21.60
CA LEU A 107 -14.07 -17.11 22.63
C LEU A 107 -13.00 -16.18 22.04
N ASP A 108 -12.84 -16.16 20.71
CA ASP A 108 -11.73 -15.43 20.06
C ASP A 108 -11.77 -13.94 20.36
N SER A 109 -12.95 -13.31 20.34
CA SER A 109 -13.06 -11.88 20.65
C SER A 109 -12.58 -11.59 22.07
N GLU A 110 -12.98 -12.41 23.05
CA GLU A 110 -12.60 -12.26 24.45
C GLU A 110 -11.08 -12.40 24.64
N ILE A 111 -10.48 -13.38 23.97
CA ILE A 111 -9.02 -13.59 23.98
C ILE A 111 -8.29 -12.42 23.33
N MET A 112 -8.71 -12.01 22.13
CA MET A 112 -8.05 -10.95 21.38
C MET A 112 -8.18 -9.59 22.08
N ASP A 113 -9.35 -9.29 22.64
CA ASP A 113 -9.57 -8.08 23.43
C ASP A 113 -8.67 -8.07 24.67
N LYS A 114 -8.51 -9.22 25.33
CA LYS A 114 -7.60 -9.34 26.48
C LYS A 114 -6.13 -9.22 26.06
N MET A 115 -5.73 -9.78 24.92
CA MET A 115 -4.38 -9.59 24.37
C MET A 115 -4.10 -8.11 24.08
N ILE A 116 -5.03 -7.41 23.41
CA ILE A 116 -4.91 -5.98 23.13
C ILE A 116 -4.85 -5.18 24.44
N LEU A 117 -5.63 -5.55 25.46
CA LEU A 117 -5.57 -4.95 26.79
C LEU A 117 -4.18 -5.13 27.42
N LEU A 118 -3.59 -6.32 27.35
CA LEU A 118 -2.25 -6.58 27.88
C LEU A 118 -1.17 -5.81 27.12
N LEU A 119 -1.29 -5.65 25.80
CA LEU A 119 -0.39 -4.80 25.01
C LEU A 119 -0.46 -3.34 25.46
N ASN A 120 -1.68 -2.82 25.60
CA ASN A 120 -1.90 -1.45 26.05
C ASN A 120 -1.34 -1.21 27.47
N LYS A 121 -1.51 -2.17 28.39
CA LYS A 121 -0.90 -2.10 29.74
C LYS A 121 0.63 -2.03 29.68
N LYS A 122 1.25 -2.77 28.77
CA LYS A 122 2.69 -2.69 28.53
C LYS A 122 3.11 -1.45 27.72
N ASN A 123 2.18 -0.58 27.33
CA ASN A 123 2.38 0.54 26.40
C ASN A 123 3.09 0.11 25.10
N LEU A 124 2.78 -1.10 24.63
CA LEU A 124 3.20 -1.63 23.34
C LEU A 124 2.10 -1.36 22.31
N ARG A 125 2.50 -1.06 21.07
CA ARG A 125 1.54 -0.78 19.98
C ARG A 125 1.25 -2.01 19.13
N ALA A 126 2.09 -3.04 19.21
CA ALA A 126 1.95 -4.32 18.55
C ALA A 126 2.80 -5.39 19.22
N ASP A 127 2.56 -6.66 18.86
CA ASP A 127 3.42 -7.79 19.15
C ASP A 127 3.80 -8.50 17.85
N LEU A 128 5.00 -8.21 17.35
CA LEU A 128 5.47 -8.75 16.07
C LEU A 128 5.79 -10.25 16.19
N MET A 129 6.22 -10.71 17.36
CA MET A 129 6.57 -12.11 17.58
C MET A 129 5.33 -13.01 17.54
N ILE A 130 4.29 -12.69 18.30
CA ILE A 130 3.06 -13.49 18.34
C ILE A 130 2.29 -13.34 17.03
N SER A 131 2.26 -12.13 16.45
CA SER A 131 1.68 -11.91 15.12
C SER A 131 2.35 -12.79 14.06
N GLY A 132 3.69 -12.82 14.04
CA GLY A 132 4.47 -13.67 13.13
C GLY A 132 4.16 -15.15 13.30
N LYS A 133 4.02 -15.64 14.52
CA LYS A 133 3.63 -17.05 14.76
C LYS A 133 2.23 -17.37 14.22
N TYR A 134 1.25 -16.48 14.42
CA TYR A 134 -0.06 -16.66 13.80
C TYR A 134 0.03 -16.66 12.27
N GLU A 135 0.84 -15.78 11.67
CA GLU A 135 1.07 -15.72 10.22
C GLU A 135 1.68 -17.04 9.70
N GLU A 136 2.75 -17.54 10.35
CA GLU A 136 3.39 -18.82 10.01
C GLU A 136 2.40 -19.99 10.08
N MET A 137 1.64 -20.08 11.18
CA MET A 137 0.60 -21.09 11.34
C MET A 137 -0.49 -20.96 10.27
N ALA A 138 -0.88 -19.74 9.90
CA ALA A 138 -1.89 -19.50 8.87
C ALA A 138 -1.44 -20.05 7.50
N ILE A 139 -0.18 -19.85 7.15
CA ILE A 139 0.43 -20.37 5.91
C ILE A 139 0.48 -21.91 5.95
N GLN A 140 0.89 -22.49 7.08
CA GLN A 140 0.91 -23.95 7.24
C GLN A 140 -0.48 -24.57 7.10
N GLU A 141 -1.49 -24.05 7.80
CA GLU A 141 -2.86 -24.54 7.71
C GLU A 141 -3.44 -24.41 6.30
N TYR A 142 -3.05 -23.34 5.57
CA TYR A 142 -3.41 -23.20 4.17
C TYR A 142 -2.80 -24.31 3.30
N ASN A 143 -1.51 -24.60 3.49
CA ASN A 143 -0.82 -25.68 2.77
C ASN A 143 -1.41 -27.07 3.08
N PHE A 144 -1.95 -27.26 4.29
CA PHE A 144 -2.69 -28.49 4.66
C PHE A 144 -4.15 -28.53 4.19
N GLY A 145 -4.64 -27.49 3.48
CA GLY A 145 -6.02 -27.41 3.01
C GLY A 145 -7.04 -26.95 4.05
N ASN A 146 -6.62 -26.60 5.27
CA ASN A 146 -7.47 -26.11 6.36
C ASN A 146 -7.78 -24.61 6.21
N ILE A 147 -8.46 -24.25 5.12
CA ILE A 147 -8.66 -22.85 4.69
C ILE A 147 -9.39 -22.02 5.74
N LYS A 148 -10.41 -22.57 6.41
CA LYS A 148 -11.15 -21.83 7.46
C LYS A 148 -10.19 -21.39 8.58
N ARG A 149 -9.38 -22.32 9.10
CA ARG A 149 -8.44 -22.06 10.20
C ARG A 149 -7.36 -21.07 9.77
N SER A 150 -6.81 -21.23 8.57
CA SER A 150 -5.85 -20.29 7.98
C SER A 150 -6.38 -18.85 7.97
N LEU A 151 -7.61 -18.62 7.50
CA LEU A 151 -8.21 -17.29 7.47
C LEU A 151 -8.40 -16.67 8.87
N HIS A 152 -8.77 -17.49 9.86
CA HIS A 152 -8.86 -17.04 11.25
C HIS A 152 -7.48 -16.61 11.78
N LEU A 153 -6.44 -17.41 11.54
CA LEU A 153 -5.07 -17.12 11.96
C LEU A 153 -4.51 -15.84 11.34
N PHE A 154 -4.72 -15.60 10.03
CA PHE A 154 -4.35 -14.33 9.40
C PHE A 154 -5.05 -13.11 10.03
N ARG A 155 -6.31 -13.27 10.44
CA ARG A 155 -7.05 -12.20 11.12
C ARG A 155 -6.42 -11.88 12.48
N TYR A 156 -6.04 -12.90 13.27
CA TYR A 156 -5.41 -12.68 14.58
C TYR A 156 -4.02 -12.06 14.44
N ALA A 157 -3.23 -12.52 13.46
CA ALA A 157 -1.94 -11.94 13.13
C ALA A 157 -2.08 -10.42 12.84
N ASN A 158 -3.05 -10.05 11.99
CA ASN A 158 -3.28 -8.66 11.60
C ASN A 158 -3.78 -7.79 12.76
N LEU A 159 -4.55 -8.35 13.71
CA LEU A 159 -4.99 -7.62 14.91
C LEU A 159 -3.81 -7.25 15.83
N LEU A 160 -2.80 -8.11 15.93
CA LEU A 160 -1.63 -7.88 16.78
C LEU A 160 -0.54 -7.05 16.11
N ALA A 161 -0.44 -7.05 14.78
CA ALA A 161 0.50 -6.23 14.03
C ALA A 161 -0.15 -5.56 12.81
N PRO A 162 -1.09 -4.61 13.03
CA PRO A 162 -1.85 -3.99 11.95
C PRO A 162 -1.03 -3.11 11.00
N MET A 163 0.22 -2.79 11.37
CA MET A 163 1.17 -2.08 10.52
C MET A 163 1.78 -2.96 9.43
N ILE A 164 1.78 -4.29 9.59
CA ILE A 164 2.32 -5.20 8.59
C ILE A 164 1.26 -5.44 7.52
N ARG A 165 1.37 -4.73 6.40
CA ARG A 165 0.39 -4.80 5.30
C ARG A 165 0.39 -6.13 4.54
N ARG A 166 1.45 -6.93 4.63
CA ARG A 166 1.53 -8.25 3.96
C ARG A 166 0.52 -9.25 4.56
N ILE A 167 0.30 -9.22 5.87
CA ILE A 167 -0.59 -10.17 6.58
C ILE A 167 -2.02 -10.12 6.02
N PRO A 168 -2.70 -8.94 5.98
CA PRO A 168 -4.04 -8.90 5.42
C PRO A 168 -4.04 -9.18 3.92
N LEU A 169 -2.95 -8.91 3.19
CA LEU A 169 -2.85 -9.24 1.78
C LEU A 169 -2.82 -10.75 1.54
N GLU A 170 -1.98 -11.51 2.25
CA GLU A 170 -1.93 -12.97 2.16
C GLU A 170 -3.27 -13.60 2.57
N GLY A 171 -3.88 -13.09 3.65
CA GLY A 171 -5.24 -13.49 4.03
C GLY A 171 -6.29 -13.22 2.93
N ALA A 172 -6.20 -12.08 2.23
CA ALA A 172 -7.06 -11.78 1.10
C ALA A 172 -6.87 -12.75 -0.07
N LYS A 173 -5.62 -13.16 -0.38
CA LYS A 173 -5.34 -14.14 -1.43
C LYS A 173 -5.97 -15.50 -1.14
N VAL A 174 -5.79 -15.98 0.10
CA VAL A 174 -6.40 -17.25 0.55
C VAL A 174 -7.93 -17.14 0.48
N ALA A 175 -8.51 -16.01 0.88
CA ALA A 175 -9.96 -15.80 0.83
C ALA A 175 -10.50 -15.78 -0.61
N LEU A 176 -9.80 -15.12 -1.55
CA LEU A 176 -10.18 -15.03 -2.96
C LEU A 176 -10.22 -16.41 -3.66
N ARG A 177 -9.28 -17.31 -3.32
CA ARG A 177 -9.23 -18.67 -3.90
C ARG A 177 -10.42 -19.55 -3.48
N TYR A 178 -11.02 -19.32 -2.30
CA TYR A 178 -12.02 -20.24 -1.73
C TYR A 178 -13.43 -19.67 -1.56
N LYS A 179 -13.57 -18.41 -1.12
CA LYS A 179 -14.87 -17.75 -0.88
C LYS A 179 -14.80 -16.25 -1.13
N LYS A 180 -15.30 -15.83 -2.30
CA LYS A 180 -15.33 -14.43 -2.79
C LYS A 180 -15.94 -13.39 -1.83
N ALA A 181 -16.63 -13.74 -0.75
CA ALA A 181 -17.17 -12.75 0.21
C ALA A 181 -16.22 -12.44 1.39
N ARG A 182 -15.31 -13.37 1.75
CA ARG A 182 -14.46 -13.22 2.96
C ARG A 182 -13.19 -12.41 2.75
N PHE A 183 -12.91 -11.96 1.53
CA PHE A 183 -11.73 -11.12 1.25
C PHE A 183 -11.93 -9.65 1.64
N VAL A 184 -13.18 -9.18 1.71
CA VAL A 184 -13.49 -7.76 1.97
C VAL A 184 -12.90 -7.26 3.30
N PRO A 185 -13.02 -7.97 4.44
CA PRO A 185 -12.41 -7.54 5.70
C PRO A 185 -10.88 -7.41 5.62
N PHE A 186 -10.24 -8.29 4.86
CA PHE A 186 -8.80 -8.23 4.63
C PHE A 186 -8.41 -7.04 3.74
N LEU A 187 -9.20 -6.74 2.71
CA LEU A 187 -8.98 -5.54 1.89
C LEU A 187 -9.17 -4.25 2.70
N ILE A 188 -10.19 -4.19 3.55
CA ILE A 188 -10.40 -3.08 4.48
C ILE A 188 -9.20 -2.95 5.42
N SER A 189 -8.69 -4.07 5.94
CA SER A 189 -7.51 -4.07 6.82
C SER A 189 -6.26 -3.56 6.09
N TYR A 190 -6.04 -4.01 4.86
CA TYR A 190 -4.95 -3.55 3.99
C TYR A 190 -5.04 -2.03 3.75
N ILE A 191 -6.20 -1.50 3.39
CA ILE A 191 -6.41 -0.05 3.20
C ILE A 191 -6.22 0.71 4.51
N SER A 192 -6.75 0.20 5.62
CA SER A 192 -6.63 0.81 6.94
C SER A 192 -5.17 0.92 7.41
N SER A 193 -4.28 0.06 6.90
CA SER A 193 -2.86 0.09 7.22
C SER A 193 -2.15 1.37 6.75
N ILE A 194 -2.73 2.13 5.81
CA ILE A 194 -2.22 3.44 5.34
C ILE A 194 -2.12 4.46 6.47
N LYS A 195 -2.89 4.30 7.56
CA LYS A 195 -2.78 5.17 8.74
C LYS A 195 -1.38 5.14 9.37
N PHE A 196 -0.66 4.02 9.26
CA PHE A 196 0.70 3.86 9.76
C PHE A 196 1.72 4.54 8.85
N VAL A 197 2.75 5.13 9.46
CA VAL A 197 3.69 6.03 8.77
C VAL A 197 4.42 5.33 7.64
N ASN A 198 4.92 4.11 7.86
CA ASN A 198 5.62 3.34 6.82
C ASN A 198 4.76 3.11 5.58
N ASN A 199 3.56 2.57 5.80
CA ASN A 199 2.62 2.23 4.73
C ASN A 199 2.15 3.47 3.98
N ARG A 200 2.01 4.60 4.68
CA ARG A 200 1.70 5.89 4.06
C ARG A 200 2.77 6.32 3.07
N TYR A 201 4.04 6.23 3.44
CA TYR A 201 5.15 6.57 2.53
C TYR A 201 5.22 5.63 1.34
N VAL A 202 5.03 4.32 1.55
CA VAL A 202 5.02 3.36 0.44
C VAL A 202 3.83 3.59 -0.48
N PHE A 203 2.65 3.88 0.06
CA PHE A 203 1.46 4.21 -0.72
C PHE A 203 1.71 5.46 -1.58
N TYR A 204 2.22 6.55 -0.99
CA TYR A 204 2.53 7.76 -1.75
C TYR A 204 3.61 7.54 -2.78
N TYR A 205 4.67 6.79 -2.46
CA TYR A 205 5.66 6.39 -3.45
C TYR A 205 4.98 5.68 -4.63
N ASN A 206 4.28 4.57 -4.40
CA ASN A 206 3.66 3.81 -5.49
C ASN A 206 2.68 4.66 -6.31
N LEU A 207 1.91 5.54 -5.66
CA LEU A 207 1.00 6.47 -6.33
C LEU A 207 1.75 7.43 -7.26
N ILE A 208 2.89 7.99 -6.82
CA ILE A 208 3.70 8.89 -7.65
C ILE A 208 4.33 8.14 -8.84
N VAL A 209 4.80 6.89 -8.67
CA VAL A 209 5.32 6.10 -9.81
C VAL A 209 4.23 5.94 -10.84
N ILE A 210 3.04 5.52 -10.41
CA ILE A 210 1.90 5.28 -11.31
C ILE A 210 1.52 6.58 -12.03
N ILE A 211 1.46 7.71 -11.33
CA ILE A 211 1.18 9.01 -11.94
C ILE A 211 2.29 9.41 -12.92
N GLY A 212 3.55 9.24 -12.55
CA GLY A 212 4.71 9.54 -13.40
C GLY A 212 4.73 8.71 -14.68
N LEU A 213 4.41 7.42 -14.59
CA LEU A 213 4.25 6.53 -15.74
C LEU A 213 3.06 6.96 -16.60
N PHE A 214 1.91 7.26 -15.98
CA PHE A 214 0.72 7.71 -16.71
C PHE A 214 1.03 8.99 -17.51
N LEU A 215 1.67 9.97 -16.87
CA LEU A 215 2.14 11.19 -17.48
C LEU A 215 3.08 10.95 -18.65
N PHE A 216 4.05 10.05 -18.45
CA PHE A 216 4.98 9.63 -19.48
C PHE A 216 4.22 9.06 -20.68
N PHE A 217 3.29 8.13 -20.44
CA PHE A 217 2.48 7.49 -21.49
C PHE A 217 1.60 8.47 -22.26
N VAL A 218 0.94 9.40 -21.57
CA VAL A 218 0.12 10.43 -22.23
C VAL A 218 1.01 11.38 -23.03
N GLY A 219 2.10 11.86 -22.43
CA GLY A 219 3.04 12.78 -23.08
C GLY A 219 3.69 12.17 -24.33
N ILE A 220 4.24 10.97 -24.23
CA ILE A 220 4.87 10.28 -25.37
C ILE A 220 3.84 9.89 -26.42
N GLY A 221 2.62 9.54 -26.01
CA GLY A 221 1.51 9.25 -26.92
C GLY A 221 1.10 10.47 -27.75
N LEU A 222 1.06 11.67 -27.16
CA LEU A 222 0.81 12.91 -27.90
C LEU A 222 1.92 13.22 -28.90
N VAL A 223 3.19 12.99 -28.53
CA VAL A 223 4.34 13.13 -29.44
C VAL A 223 4.24 12.13 -30.60
N ALA A 224 3.98 10.85 -30.31
CA ALA A 224 3.83 9.80 -31.31
C ALA A 224 2.67 10.09 -32.26
N TRP A 225 1.54 10.59 -31.75
CA TRP A 225 0.44 11.04 -32.60
C TRP A 225 0.86 12.18 -33.54
N GLY A 226 1.51 13.21 -33.00
CA GLY A 226 2.02 14.32 -33.80
C GLY A 226 2.97 13.84 -34.89
N PHE A 227 3.81 12.85 -34.58
CA PHE A 227 4.72 12.23 -35.52
C PHE A 227 3.98 11.54 -36.67
N VAL A 228 2.99 10.69 -36.36
CA VAL A 228 2.16 10.03 -37.38
C VAL A 228 1.41 11.06 -38.24
N ASP A 229 0.94 12.15 -37.64
CA ASP A 229 0.28 13.21 -38.37
C ASP A 229 1.25 13.94 -39.32
N SER A 230 2.46 14.27 -38.86
CA SER A 230 3.52 14.87 -39.68
C SER A 230 3.96 13.98 -40.84
N MET A 231 4.07 12.68 -40.63
CA MET A 231 4.37 11.74 -41.72
C MET A 231 3.33 11.79 -42.83
N SER A 232 2.04 11.86 -42.47
CA SER A 232 0.96 11.96 -43.46
C SER A 232 1.02 13.26 -44.28
N PHE A 233 1.48 14.36 -43.67
CA PHE A 233 1.74 15.62 -44.37
C PHE A 233 2.96 15.53 -45.28
N MET A 234 4.11 15.04 -44.77
CA MET A 234 5.34 14.92 -45.57
C MET A 234 5.13 14.02 -46.79
N ALA A 235 4.47 12.87 -46.63
CA ALA A 235 4.16 11.98 -47.75
C ALA A 235 3.34 12.69 -48.84
N ARG A 236 2.42 13.58 -48.44
CA ARG A 236 1.60 14.35 -49.37
C ARG A 236 2.35 15.55 -49.97
N ALA A 237 3.12 16.28 -49.17
CA ALA A 237 3.94 17.40 -49.62
C ALA A 237 5.00 16.93 -50.63
N PHE A 238 5.63 15.77 -50.37
CA PHE A 238 6.53 15.10 -51.29
C PHE A 238 5.81 14.77 -52.59
N ARG A 239 4.66 14.07 -52.53
CA ARG A 239 3.88 13.72 -53.73
C ARG A 239 3.48 14.92 -54.59
N ILE A 240 3.18 16.08 -53.99
CA ILE A 240 2.77 17.28 -54.72
C ILE A 240 3.99 18.01 -55.31
N LYS A 241 5.09 18.12 -54.55
CA LYS A 241 6.28 18.87 -54.97
C LYS A 241 7.25 18.09 -55.86
N THR A 242 7.22 16.76 -55.82
CA THR A 242 8.09 15.94 -56.67
C THR A 242 7.35 15.48 -57.93
N PRO A 243 7.84 15.79 -59.14
CA PRO A 243 7.22 15.38 -60.40
C PRO A 243 7.50 13.92 -60.79
N PHE A 244 8.12 13.09 -59.94
CA PHE A 244 8.49 11.72 -60.27
C PHE A 244 7.27 10.83 -60.52
N ARG A 245 7.23 10.16 -61.68
CA ARG A 245 6.29 9.06 -61.96
C ARG A 245 6.44 8.00 -60.85
N MET A 246 5.31 7.41 -60.44
CA MET A 246 5.13 6.50 -59.29
C MET A 246 6.19 5.38 -59.15
N PHE A 247 6.89 5.05 -60.23
CA PHE A 247 7.90 4.00 -60.35
C PHE A 247 9.23 4.28 -59.64
N TRP A 248 9.64 5.56 -59.48
CA TRP A 248 10.96 5.91 -58.90
C TRP A 248 10.94 6.12 -57.38
N ILE A 249 9.75 6.20 -56.78
CA ILE A 249 9.58 6.42 -55.33
C ILE A 249 10.18 5.28 -54.48
N PRO A 250 9.99 3.98 -54.82
CA PRO A 250 10.63 2.90 -54.08
C PRO A 250 12.15 2.94 -54.18
N GLY A 251 12.71 3.23 -55.35
CA GLY A 251 14.17 3.31 -55.55
C GLY A 251 14.81 4.48 -54.80
N PHE A 252 14.19 5.66 -54.80
CA PHE A 252 14.70 6.82 -54.08
C PHE A 252 14.52 6.70 -52.56
N THR A 253 13.42 6.10 -52.09
CA THR A 253 13.21 5.80 -50.67
C THR A 253 14.13 4.68 -50.18
N TRP A 254 14.43 3.68 -51.02
CA TRP A 254 15.41 2.63 -50.73
C TRP A 254 16.83 3.19 -50.70
N ALA A 255 17.19 4.08 -51.64
CA ALA A 255 18.48 4.79 -51.60
C ALA A 255 18.62 5.69 -50.36
N LEU A 256 17.57 6.42 -49.97
CA LEU A 256 17.54 7.18 -48.71
C LEU A 256 17.62 6.27 -47.47
N PHE A 257 17.00 5.09 -47.50
CA PHE A 257 17.02 4.12 -46.41
C PHE A 257 18.37 3.42 -46.25
N VAL A 258 19.11 3.24 -47.36
CA VAL A 258 20.43 2.61 -47.40
C VAL A 258 21.56 3.61 -47.09
N PHE A 259 21.45 4.86 -47.56
CA PHE A 259 22.55 5.84 -47.47
C PHE A 259 22.38 6.92 -46.39
N LEU A 260 21.17 7.15 -45.88
CA LEU A 260 20.94 8.04 -44.73
C LEU A 260 20.66 7.19 -43.50
N PRO A 261 21.36 7.41 -42.36
CA PRO A 261 21.05 6.70 -41.14
C PRO A 261 19.57 6.91 -40.82
N LEU A 262 18.83 5.82 -40.57
CA LEU A 262 17.41 5.83 -40.23
C LEU A 262 17.05 6.94 -39.20
N TRP A 263 17.99 7.21 -38.28
CA TRP A 263 17.90 8.25 -37.27
C TRP A 263 17.79 9.68 -37.82
N VAL A 264 18.44 10.02 -38.94
CA VAL A 264 18.35 11.36 -39.55
C VAL A 264 16.94 11.61 -40.09
N PHE A 265 16.34 10.62 -40.73
CA PHE A 265 14.94 10.70 -41.19
C PHE A 265 13.98 10.84 -40.00
N ILE A 266 14.20 10.08 -38.92
CA ILE A 266 13.43 10.18 -37.68
C ILE A 266 13.57 11.58 -37.05
N ILE A 267 14.78 12.15 -37.02
CA ILE A 267 15.06 13.49 -36.48
C ILE A 267 14.35 14.57 -37.31
N ILE A 268 14.43 14.51 -38.64
CA ILE A 268 13.75 15.47 -39.52
C ILE A 268 12.23 15.38 -39.32
N ALA A 269 11.69 14.16 -39.30
CA ALA A 269 10.27 13.92 -39.04
C ALA A 269 9.84 14.41 -37.65
N PHE A 270 10.69 14.26 -36.63
CA PHE A 270 10.48 14.77 -35.28
C PHE A 270 10.53 16.31 -35.21
N LEU A 271 11.49 16.95 -35.87
CA LEU A 271 11.59 18.42 -35.97
C LEU A 271 10.35 19.01 -36.67
N ILE A 272 9.91 18.40 -37.77
CA ILE A 272 8.67 18.80 -38.47
C ILE A 272 7.45 18.62 -37.55
N THR A 273 7.47 17.60 -36.71
CA THR A 273 6.43 17.36 -35.71
C THR A 273 6.39 18.45 -34.65
N LEU A 274 7.54 18.92 -34.16
CA LEU A 274 7.60 20.04 -33.22
C LEU A 274 7.07 21.34 -33.83
N LEU A 275 7.30 21.56 -35.12
CA LEU A 275 6.81 22.73 -35.85
C LEU A 275 5.30 22.68 -36.13
N ARG A 276 4.73 21.47 -36.30
CA ARG A 276 3.35 21.27 -36.78
C ARG A 276 2.36 20.89 -35.69
N ILE A 277 2.80 20.28 -34.58
CA ILE A 277 1.93 20.15 -33.42
C ILE A 277 1.49 21.58 -33.05
N GLY A 278 0.17 21.83 -33.03
CA GLY A 278 -0.34 23.15 -32.69
C GLY A 278 0.29 23.64 -31.38
N LYS A 279 0.79 24.89 -31.37
CA LYS A 279 1.64 25.47 -30.31
C LYS A 279 1.22 25.05 -28.90
N GLN A 280 -0.09 25.05 -28.63
CA GLN A 280 -0.66 24.61 -27.36
C GLN A 280 -0.40 23.12 -27.05
N ARG A 281 -0.70 22.18 -27.96
CA ARG A 281 -0.56 20.73 -27.72
C ARG A 281 0.89 20.27 -27.55
N GLY A 282 1.83 20.96 -28.20
CA GLY A 282 3.27 20.68 -28.09
C GLY A 282 3.79 21.10 -26.72
N ILE A 283 3.36 22.27 -26.26
CA ILE A 283 3.61 22.74 -24.89
C ILE A 283 3.04 21.73 -23.87
N TRP A 284 1.81 21.25 -24.07
CA TRP A 284 1.19 20.23 -23.22
C TRP A 284 2.01 18.94 -23.16
N ALA A 285 2.39 18.37 -24.31
CA ALA A 285 3.21 17.14 -24.34
C ALA A 285 4.56 17.33 -23.63
N GLY A 286 5.24 18.46 -23.88
CA GLY A 286 6.49 18.81 -23.23
C GLY A 286 6.35 18.95 -21.71
N LEU A 287 5.32 19.66 -21.24
CA LEU A 287 5.03 19.82 -19.81
C LEU A 287 4.78 18.47 -19.14
N LEU A 288 3.97 17.60 -19.74
CA LEU A 288 3.68 16.27 -19.18
C LEU A 288 4.96 15.41 -19.04
N LEU A 289 5.85 15.46 -20.05
CA LEU A 289 7.11 14.71 -20.03
C LEU A 289 8.12 15.28 -19.02
N VAL A 290 8.29 16.60 -18.95
CA VAL A 290 9.14 17.26 -17.95
C VAL A 290 8.65 16.94 -16.54
N MET A 291 7.34 17.03 -16.31
CA MET A 291 6.73 16.70 -15.02
C MET A 291 6.92 15.23 -14.66
N SER A 292 6.74 14.32 -15.62
CA SER A 292 7.04 12.89 -15.42
C SER A 292 8.51 12.69 -14.96
N GLY A 293 9.47 13.35 -15.63
CA GLY A 293 10.88 13.30 -15.25
C GLY A 293 11.16 13.85 -13.85
N LEU A 294 10.52 14.97 -13.47
CA LEU A 294 10.62 15.52 -12.12
C LEU A 294 10.07 14.57 -11.05
N LEU A 295 8.96 13.89 -11.33
CA LEU A 295 8.43 12.87 -10.42
C LEU A 295 9.41 11.70 -10.29
N PHE A 296 9.91 11.12 -11.39
CA PHE A 296 10.86 10.01 -11.34
C PHE A 296 12.17 10.36 -10.62
N THR A 297 12.72 11.56 -10.83
CA THR A 297 13.94 12.01 -10.14
C THR A 297 13.71 12.21 -8.64
N GLY A 298 12.58 12.78 -8.25
CA GLY A 298 12.16 12.86 -6.84
C GLY A 298 12.03 11.48 -6.21
N MET A 299 11.52 10.50 -6.96
CA MET A 299 11.32 9.14 -6.47
C MET A 299 12.58 8.31 -6.38
N ASN A 300 13.50 8.43 -7.33
CA ASN A 300 14.80 7.76 -7.25
C ASN A 300 15.60 8.19 -6.02
N SER A 301 15.31 9.38 -5.49
CA SER A 301 15.88 9.87 -4.23
C SER A 301 15.28 9.19 -2.98
N ILE A 302 14.06 8.64 -3.07
CA ILE A 302 13.31 8.02 -1.95
C ILE A 302 13.36 6.49 -1.99
N SER A 303 13.36 5.90 -3.20
CA SER A 303 13.23 4.44 -3.43
C SER A 303 14.20 3.57 -2.63
N PRO A 304 15.52 3.89 -2.57
CA PRO A 304 16.48 3.05 -1.85
C PRO A 304 16.14 2.87 -0.37
N TYR A 305 15.49 3.86 0.25
CA TYR A 305 15.18 3.84 1.68
C TYR A 305 13.99 2.98 2.03
N LEU A 306 12.99 2.96 1.15
CA LEU A 306 11.78 2.16 1.33
C LEU A 306 11.97 0.70 0.90
N LYS A 307 12.98 0.42 0.04
CA LYS A 307 13.36 -0.95 -0.36
C LYS A 307 14.31 -1.64 0.64
N ASP A 308 15.08 -0.86 1.38
CA ASP A 308 16.05 -1.34 2.38
C ASP A 308 15.36 -1.98 3.60
N ASN A 309 15.68 -3.24 3.87
CA ASN A 309 15.06 -4.02 4.93
C ASN A 309 15.47 -3.54 6.33
N GLU A 310 16.73 -3.10 6.53
CA GLU A 310 17.19 -2.57 7.82
C GLU A 310 16.38 -1.31 8.19
N LYS A 311 16.08 -0.47 7.19
CA LYS A 311 15.27 0.74 7.38
C LYS A 311 13.80 0.44 7.67
N LYS A 312 13.26 -0.67 7.16
CA LYS A 312 11.91 -1.14 7.52
C LYS A 312 11.83 -1.60 8.98
N GLU A 313 12.88 -2.21 9.51
CA GLU A 313 12.89 -2.65 10.89
C GLU A 313 12.93 -1.49 11.89
N ILE A 314 13.57 -0.36 11.54
CA ILE A 314 13.59 0.85 12.38
C ILE A 314 12.17 1.34 12.73
N ILE A 315 11.25 1.33 11.76
CA ILE A 315 9.86 1.77 12.01
C ILE A 315 9.03 0.70 12.71
N LEU A 316 9.35 -0.59 12.52
CA LEU A 316 8.76 -1.66 13.30
C LEU A 316 9.13 -1.53 14.78
N ALA A 317 10.37 -1.12 15.08
CA ALA A 317 10.82 -0.83 16.45
C ALA A 317 10.03 0.30 17.15
N TYR A 318 9.40 1.21 16.38
CA TYR A 318 8.50 2.21 16.96
C TYR A 318 7.19 1.59 17.50
N TYR A 319 6.76 0.47 16.93
CA TYR A 319 5.54 -0.22 17.33
C TYR A 319 5.78 -1.33 18.34
N ASP A 320 6.89 -2.05 18.19
CA ASP A 320 7.34 -3.13 19.07
C ASP A 320 8.85 -3.02 19.30
N PRO A 321 9.29 -2.18 20.25
CA PRO A 321 10.71 -2.01 20.55
C PRO A 321 11.31 -3.24 21.26
N VAL A 322 10.50 -4.16 21.78
CA VAL A 322 11.01 -5.28 22.58
C VAL A 322 11.60 -6.36 21.70
N ASN A 323 10.88 -6.71 20.63
CA ASN A 323 11.21 -7.86 19.79
C ASN A 323 12.17 -7.54 18.63
N VAL A 324 12.55 -6.27 18.45
CA VAL A 324 13.43 -5.85 17.35
C VAL A 324 14.91 -5.77 17.81
N ASN A 325 15.85 -6.16 16.95
CA ASN A 325 17.29 -6.08 17.20
C ASN A 325 17.86 -4.71 16.84
N PHE A 326 18.38 -3.96 17.83
CA PHE A 326 18.88 -2.59 17.61
C PHE A 326 20.33 -2.51 17.15
N LYS A 327 21.09 -3.62 17.16
CA LYS A 327 22.52 -3.63 16.81
C LYS A 327 22.78 -3.16 15.37
N ASP A 328 21.78 -3.30 14.51
CA ASP A 328 21.94 -3.15 13.06
C ASP A 328 21.48 -1.77 12.53
N PHE A 329 20.86 -0.92 13.37
CA PHE A 329 20.18 0.30 12.88
C PHE A 329 21.02 1.59 12.81
N GLY A 330 22.29 1.53 13.22
CA GLY A 330 23.10 2.73 13.42
C GLY A 330 22.56 3.67 14.51
N GLU A 331 23.41 4.61 14.95
CA GLU A 331 23.15 5.43 16.13
C GLU A 331 22.48 6.78 15.79
N THR A 332 21.21 6.75 15.38
CA THR A 332 20.41 7.96 15.22
C THR A 332 19.71 8.36 16.53
N LYS A 333 19.26 9.62 16.63
CA LYS A 333 18.47 10.07 17.79
C LYS A 333 17.19 9.25 17.93
N PHE A 334 16.56 8.90 16.81
CA PHE A 334 15.33 8.10 16.77
C PHE A 334 15.58 6.67 17.28
N THR A 335 16.59 6.00 16.73
CA THR A 335 16.92 4.60 17.09
C THR A 335 17.42 4.50 18.53
N ARG A 336 18.28 5.43 18.99
CA ARG A 336 18.73 5.47 20.39
C ARG A 336 17.58 5.74 21.38
N TRP A 337 16.62 6.61 21.04
CA TRP A 337 15.46 6.83 21.90
C TRP A 337 14.61 5.56 22.02
N LEU A 338 14.30 4.91 20.90
CA LEU A 338 13.56 3.65 20.88
C LEU A 338 14.31 2.54 21.63
N TYR A 339 15.64 2.52 21.56
CA TYR A 339 16.47 1.61 22.36
C TYR A 339 16.34 1.89 23.86
N GLY A 340 16.32 3.16 24.28
CA GLY A 340 16.01 3.55 25.65
C GLY A 340 14.64 3.01 26.12
N ILE A 341 13.62 3.10 25.26
CA ILE A 341 12.29 2.51 25.53
C ILE A 341 12.35 0.99 25.65
N LYS A 342 13.08 0.30 24.76
CA LYS A 342 13.32 -1.14 24.86
C LYS A 342 13.89 -1.51 26.23
N LEU A 343 14.90 -0.77 26.70
CA LEU A 343 15.51 -1.00 28.01
C LEU A 343 14.51 -0.81 29.15
N LEU A 344 13.64 0.21 29.08
CA LEU A 344 12.54 0.36 30.05
C LEU A 344 11.61 -0.85 30.05
N LYS A 345 11.19 -1.32 28.87
CA LYS A 345 10.25 -2.46 28.75
C LYS A 345 10.85 -3.79 29.15
N THR A 346 12.17 -3.91 29.11
CA THR A 346 12.90 -5.13 29.46
C THR A 346 13.46 -5.10 30.89
N GLY A 347 13.12 -4.09 31.69
CA GLY A 347 13.52 -4.00 33.10
C GLY A 347 14.92 -3.41 33.34
N ARG A 348 15.64 -3.00 32.28
CA ARG A 348 17.01 -2.47 32.35
C ARG A 348 16.99 -0.95 32.59
N TYR A 349 16.41 -0.56 33.72
CA TYR A 349 16.07 0.84 34.03
C TYR A 349 17.29 1.77 34.09
N TYR A 350 18.36 1.33 34.76
CA TYR A 350 19.59 2.13 34.88
C TYR A 350 20.19 2.47 33.52
N GLU A 351 20.35 1.47 32.65
CA GLU A 351 20.89 1.65 31.31
C GLU A 351 19.99 2.55 30.46
N ALA A 352 18.66 2.40 30.57
CA ALA A 352 17.72 3.28 29.89
C ALA A 352 17.96 4.75 30.25
N ARG A 353 18.20 5.06 31.54
CA ARG A 353 18.51 6.43 31.97
C ARG A 353 19.81 6.94 31.37
N GLN A 354 20.85 6.10 31.30
CA GLN A 354 22.11 6.52 30.69
C GLN A 354 21.92 6.85 29.21
N VAL A 355 21.16 6.04 28.48
CA VAL A 355 20.81 6.31 27.07
C VAL A 355 20.08 7.64 26.94
N PHE A 356 19.06 7.91 27.77
CA PHE A 356 18.31 9.17 27.72
C PHE A 356 19.15 10.39 28.12
N LYS A 357 19.99 10.30 29.16
CA LYS A 357 20.88 11.38 29.60
C LYS A 357 21.92 11.75 28.56
N ASN A 358 22.43 10.76 27.82
CA ASN A 358 23.45 10.97 26.79
C ASN A 358 22.85 11.40 25.44
N LEU A 359 21.52 11.48 25.31
CA LEU A 359 20.86 11.82 24.06
C LEU A 359 20.86 13.33 23.80
N LYS A 360 21.60 13.77 22.78
CA LYS A 360 21.66 15.18 22.37
C LYS A 360 20.43 15.60 21.56
N VAL A 361 19.41 16.14 22.23
CA VAL A 361 18.15 16.60 21.62
C VAL A 361 17.99 18.13 21.67
N HIS A 362 17.13 18.68 20.82
CA HIS A 362 16.79 20.11 20.87
C HIS A 362 16.08 20.46 22.19
N ARG A 363 16.18 21.73 22.60
CA ARG A 363 15.63 22.22 23.89
C ARG A 363 14.14 21.87 24.08
N GLN A 364 13.37 21.85 22.99
CA GLN A 364 11.93 21.55 22.99
C GLN A 364 11.55 20.08 23.27
N TYR A 365 12.53 19.17 23.36
CA TYR A 365 12.30 17.74 23.66
C TYR A 365 12.95 17.30 24.98
N ARG A 366 13.49 18.24 25.76
CA ARG A 366 14.19 17.93 27.01
C ARG A 366 13.23 17.49 28.11
N ASP A 367 12.04 18.04 28.14
CA ASP A 367 10.94 17.67 29.03
C ASP A 367 10.47 16.23 28.77
N GLU A 368 10.33 15.83 27.51
CA GLU A 368 10.01 14.43 27.14
C GLU A 368 11.10 13.45 27.61
N LEU A 369 12.39 13.82 27.50
CA LEU A 369 13.50 13.05 28.07
C LEU A 369 13.44 12.98 29.59
N SER A 370 13.20 14.12 30.26
CA SER A 370 13.02 14.17 31.71
C SER A 370 11.89 13.24 32.14
N ASN A 371 10.76 13.23 31.43
CA ASN A 371 9.68 12.30 31.68
C ASN A 371 10.16 10.85 31.57
N ASN A 372 10.86 10.47 30.51
CA ASN A 372 11.33 9.08 30.34
C ASN A 372 12.37 8.65 31.39
N ILE A 373 13.20 9.58 31.87
CA ILE A 373 14.09 9.35 33.01
C ILE A 373 13.26 9.16 34.29
N GLY A 374 12.22 9.97 34.49
CA GLY A 374 11.25 9.82 35.58
C GLY A 374 10.55 8.47 35.55
N VAL A 375 10.09 8.01 34.38
CA VAL A 375 9.50 6.67 34.17
C VAL A 375 10.47 5.59 34.60
N SER A 376 11.75 5.72 34.26
CA SER A 376 12.77 4.77 34.68
C SER A 376 12.90 4.67 36.20
N TYR A 377 12.94 5.80 36.91
CA TYR A 377 12.97 5.81 38.37
C TYR A 377 11.69 5.25 38.98
N PHE A 378 10.52 5.58 38.40
CA PHE A 378 9.23 5.07 38.84
C PHE A 378 9.18 3.55 38.75
N LEU A 379 9.61 2.97 37.62
CA LEU A 379 9.63 1.52 37.41
C LEU A 379 10.64 0.79 38.32
N GLU A 380 11.65 1.49 38.82
CA GLU A 380 12.59 1.01 39.84
C GLU A 380 12.06 1.19 41.28
N GLY A 381 10.86 1.76 41.47
CA GLY A 381 10.26 2.04 42.78
C GLY A 381 10.81 3.29 43.48
N LYS A 382 11.64 4.10 42.80
CA LYS A 382 12.24 5.33 43.33
C LYS A 382 11.32 6.53 43.07
N TYR A 383 10.20 6.59 43.78
CA TYR A 383 9.10 7.52 43.47
C TYR A 383 9.45 9.00 43.68
N ASP A 384 10.24 9.36 44.69
CA ASP A 384 10.64 10.77 44.91
C ASP A 384 11.51 11.30 43.76
N SER A 385 12.47 10.48 43.30
CA SER A 385 13.28 10.81 42.13
C SER A 385 12.42 10.92 40.88
N ALA A 386 11.48 9.98 40.69
CA ALA A 386 10.54 10.04 39.56
C ALA A 386 9.72 11.34 39.57
N LEU A 387 9.19 11.71 40.73
CA LEU A 387 8.39 12.93 40.91
C LEU A 387 9.18 14.19 40.56
N ALA A 388 10.45 14.28 40.97
CA ALA A 388 11.32 15.41 40.64
C ALA A 388 11.48 15.56 39.11
N TYR A 389 11.73 14.46 38.40
CA TYR A 389 11.86 14.48 36.94
C TYR A 389 10.54 14.77 36.23
N PHE A 390 9.40 14.26 36.72
CA PHE A 390 8.09 14.55 36.14
C PHE A 390 7.68 16.02 36.36
N LYS A 391 7.95 16.60 37.53
CA LYS A 391 7.71 18.03 37.77
C LYS A 391 8.60 18.91 36.90
N ALA A 392 9.86 18.55 36.71
CA ALA A 392 10.74 19.26 35.80
C ALA A 392 10.23 19.22 34.34
N ALA A 393 9.54 18.15 33.93
CA ALA A 393 8.85 18.09 32.64
C ALA A 393 7.59 18.98 32.61
N GLU A 394 6.75 18.93 33.65
CA GLU A 394 5.55 19.78 33.81
C GLU A 394 5.90 21.29 33.81
N GLU A 395 7.02 21.70 34.40
CA GLU A 395 7.46 23.11 34.38
C GLU A 395 7.65 23.66 32.96
N LYS A 396 8.04 22.80 32.01
CA LYS A 396 8.20 23.17 30.61
C LYS A 396 6.90 23.09 29.83
N GLU A 397 6.10 22.05 30.07
CA GLU A 397 4.79 21.87 29.45
C GLU A 397 3.71 21.60 30.52
N LYS A 398 3.13 22.69 31.03
CA LYS A 398 2.26 22.69 32.23
C LYS A 398 0.98 21.87 32.11
N ASN A 399 0.53 21.58 30.87
CA ASN A 399 -0.76 20.95 30.61
C ASN A 399 -0.64 19.62 29.85
N SER A 400 0.54 19.00 29.81
CA SER A 400 0.71 17.70 29.17
C SER A 400 -0.05 16.62 29.94
N PRO A 401 -1.04 15.93 29.33
CA PRO A 401 -1.80 14.88 30.02
C PRO A 401 -0.91 13.72 30.48
N VAL A 402 0.19 13.48 29.77
CA VAL A 402 1.17 12.44 30.11
C VAL A 402 1.86 12.77 31.42
N TYR A 403 2.38 14.00 31.56
CA TYR A 403 3.13 14.40 32.75
C TYR A 403 2.21 14.50 33.97
N ILE A 404 1.03 15.10 33.81
CA ILE A 404 0.00 15.18 34.86
C ILE A 404 -0.38 13.78 35.36
N PHE A 405 -0.61 12.83 34.44
CA PHE A 405 -0.94 11.46 34.80
C PHE A 405 0.21 10.75 35.52
N ASN A 406 1.44 10.89 35.02
CA ASN A 406 2.62 10.28 35.66
C ASN A 406 2.86 10.85 37.06
N ILE A 407 2.64 12.15 37.28
CA ILE A 407 2.69 12.77 38.60
C ILE A 407 1.58 12.23 39.51
N ALA A 408 0.32 12.17 39.04
CA ALA A 408 -0.79 11.62 39.81
C ALA A 408 -0.53 10.16 40.24
N LYS A 409 -0.02 9.34 39.31
CA LYS A 409 0.34 7.94 39.56
C LYS A 409 1.49 7.85 40.56
N THR A 410 2.47 8.74 40.48
CA THR A 410 3.60 8.80 41.43
C THR A 410 3.12 9.15 42.83
N TYR A 411 2.28 10.19 42.99
CA TYR A 411 1.66 10.51 44.27
C TYR A 411 0.81 9.38 44.83
N THR A 412 0.11 8.63 43.97
CA THR A 412 -0.65 7.45 44.39
C THR A 412 0.27 6.38 45.00
N ASN A 413 1.45 6.14 44.42
CA ASN A 413 2.42 5.18 44.95
C ASN A 413 3.17 5.68 46.19
N LEU A 414 3.25 7.01 46.37
CA LEU A 414 3.69 7.66 47.60
C LEU A 414 2.59 7.74 48.68
N LEU A 415 1.39 7.21 48.41
CA LEU A 415 0.21 7.28 49.29
C LEU A 415 -0.29 8.71 49.57
N GLU A 416 0.10 9.69 48.75
CA GLU A 416 -0.35 11.08 48.85
C GLU A 416 -1.65 11.31 48.05
N PHE A 417 -2.73 10.65 48.50
CA PHE A 417 -3.99 10.56 47.74
C PHE A 417 -4.66 11.92 47.44
N GLN A 418 -4.48 12.91 48.33
CA GLN A 418 -5.02 14.26 48.11
C GLN A 418 -4.36 14.94 46.89
N LYS A 419 -3.02 14.92 46.81
CA LYS A 419 -2.28 15.48 45.67
C LYS A 419 -2.54 14.67 44.40
N ALA A 420 -2.61 13.34 44.50
CA ALA A 420 -3.00 12.50 43.39
C ALA A 420 -4.38 12.89 42.82
N SER A 421 -5.39 13.07 43.68
CA SER A 421 -6.75 13.49 43.30
C SER A 421 -6.76 14.86 42.60
N GLN A 422 -6.01 15.84 43.11
CA GLN A 422 -5.86 17.15 42.47
C GLN A 422 -5.30 17.04 41.05
N TYR A 423 -4.27 16.23 40.84
CA TYR A 423 -3.70 16.00 39.51
C TYR A 423 -4.64 15.21 38.60
N PHE A 424 -5.36 14.20 39.11
CA PHE A 424 -6.39 13.50 38.33
C PHE A 424 -7.54 14.43 37.93
N ALA A 425 -7.91 15.41 38.76
CA ALA A 425 -8.93 16.39 38.43
C ALA A 425 -8.55 17.24 37.19
N LYS A 426 -7.24 17.53 37.01
CA LYS A 426 -6.74 18.21 35.80
C LYS A 426 -6.94 17.39 34.52
N LEU A 427 -7.16 16.08 34.60
CA LEU A 427 -7.34 15.18 33.45
C LEU A 427 -8.81 14.99 33.01
N LYS A 428 -9.80 15.56 33.72
CA LYS A 428 -11.25 15.29 33.52
C LYS A 428 -11.85 15.65 32.13
N GLY A 429 -11.06 16.18 31.19
CA GLY A 429 -11.44 16.35 29.78
C GLY A 429 -10.69 15.44 28.79
N SER A 430 -9.78 14.58 29.26
CA SER A 430 -8.98 13.70 28.40
C SER A 430 -9.72 12.40 28.11
N GLN A 431 -10.06 12.14 26.84
CA GLN A 431 -10.69 10.90 26.39
C GLN A 431 -9.77 9.66 26.47
N LYS A 432 -8.52 9.81 26.93
CA LYS A 432 -7.51 8.75 26.89
C LYS A 432 -7.60 7.87 28.13
N LYS A 433 -7.83 6.56 27.94
CA LYS A 433 -7.86 5.56 29.02
C LYS A 433 -6.42 5.27 29.48
N LEU A 434 -5.90 6.11 30.38
CA LEU A 434 -4.56 6.00 30.98
C LEU A 434 -4.64 5.05 32.17
N SER A 435 -3.78 4.02 32.25
CA SER A 435 -3.84 2.99 33.30
C SER A 435 -2.52 2.81 34.05
N ASP A 436 -1.41 2.85 33.33
CA ASP A 436 -0.05 2.67 33.86
C ASP A 436 0.87 3.82 33.46
N ILE A 437 2.05 3.91 34.10
CA ILE A 437 3.04 4.95 33.85
C ILE A 437 3.39 5.02 32.35
N LEU A 438 3.56 6.23 31.83
CA LEU A 438 3.66 6.49 30.39
C LEU A 438 5.02 7.05 30.01
N GLU A 439 5.78 6.27 29.26
CA GLU A 439 6.92 6.81 28.50
C GLU A 439 6.44 7.53 27.23
N VAL A 440 7.21 8.55 26.83
CA VAL A 440 7.02 9.31 25.59
C VAL A 440 7.88 8.67 24.50
N TYR A 441 7.26 8.36 23.37
CA TYR A 441 7.96 7.88 22.17
C TYR A 441 8.52 9.05 21.36
N PRO A 442 9.61 8.87 20.61
CA PRO A 442 10.19 9.94 19.83
C PRO A 442 9.20 10.39 18.74
N PRO A 443 9.23 11.66 18.34
CA PRO A 443 8.32 12.16 17.32
C PRO A 443 8.60 11.46 15.97
N LEU A 444 7.53 11.15 15.24
CA LEU A 444 7.63 10.51 13.92
C LEU A 444 8.32 11.40 12.87
N SER A 445 8.46 12.71 13.13
CA SER A 445 9.30 13.60 12.32
C SER A 445 10.78 13.20 12.37
N TRP A 446 11.27 12.68 13.49
CA TRP A 446 12.65 12.18 13.57
C TRP A 446 12.85 10.89 12.79
N TYR A 447 11.81 10.06 12.62
CA TYR A 447 11.88 8.94 11.70
C TYR A 447 12.09 9.43 10.26
N ARG A 448 11.37 10.49 9.87
CA ARG A 448 11.60 11.18 8.60
C ARG A 448 13.04 11.68 8.54
N GLU A 449 13.53 12.41 9.53
CA GLU A 449 14.95 12.83 9.54
C GLU A 449 15.92 11.66 9.48
N THR A 450 15.63 10.53 10.10
CA THR A 450 16.48 9.33 10.09
C THR A 450 16.57 8.73 8.69
N ILE A 451 15.45 8.66 7.98
CA ILE A 451 15.41 8.23 6.58
C ILE A 451 16.07 9.27 5.66
N PHE A 452 15.75 10.55 5.83
CA PHE A 452 16.07 11.60 4.87
C PHE A 452 17.41 12.32 5.16
N ARG A 453 18.02 12.21 6.35
CA ARG A 453 19.33 12.82 6.69
C ARG A 453 20.47 12.34 5.81
N MET A 454 20.33 11.18 5.16
CA MET A 454 21.37 10.68 4.26
C MET A 454 21.39 11.37 2.88
N ARG A 455 20.45 12.29 2.56
CA ARG A 455 20.64 13.24 1.46
C ARG A 455 19.81 14.51 1.64
N LYS A 456 20.46 15.67 1.55
CA LYS A 456 19.96 17.05 1.77
C LYS A 456 18.78 17.51 0.86
N SER A 457 18.17 16.63 0.09
CA SER A 457 17.13 16.97 -0.89
C SER A 457 15.76 16.50 -0.38
N SER A 458 15.07 17.39 0.34
CA SER A 458 13.67 17.16 0.72
C SER A 458 12.78 18.07 -0.11
N ILE A 459 12.22 17.53 -1.20
CA ILE A 459 11.00 18.10 -1.79
C ILE A 459 9.89 17.94 -0.74
N PRO A 460 9.28 19.02 -0.21
CA PRO A 460 8.24 18.91 0.79
C PRO A 460 7.03 18.19 0.19
N LEU A 461 6.37 17.30 0.96
CA LEU A 461 5.17 16.58 0.50
C LEU A 461 4.08 17.53 -0.03
N ASN A 462 3.99 18.74 0.52
CA ASN A 462 3.05 19.76 0.06
C ASN A 462 3.34 20.21 -1.38
N LEU A 463 4.61 20.31 -1.76
CA LEU A 463 5.01 20.61 -3.14
C LEU A 463 4.62 19.47 -4.08
N LEU A 464 4.74 18.21 -3.64
CA LEU A 464 4.27 17.05 -4.40
C LEU A 464 2.75 17.07 -4.61
N TYR A 465 1.95 17.40 -3.60
CA TYR A 465 0.49 17.51 -3.75
C TYR A 465 0.09 18.64 -4.70
N ILE A 466 0.79 19.77 -4.64
CA ILE A 466 0.60 20.89 -5.59
C ILE A 466 0.95 20.44 -7.01
N LEU A 467 2.01 19.66 -7.20
CA LEU A 467 2.38 19.09 -8.51
C LEU A 467 1.34 18.07 -9.01
N ILE A 468 0.74 17.26 -8.12
CA ILE A 468 -0.32 16.29 -8.47
C ILE A 468 -1.64 17.01 -8.82
N ALA A 469 -2.02 18.04 -8.08
CA ALA A 469 -3.21 18.84 -8.36
C ALA A 469 -3.03 19.66 -9.66
N GLY A 470 -1.85 20.27 -9.83
CA GLY A 470 -1.44 20.89 -11.09
C GLY A 470 -1.49 19.90 -12.25
N PHE A 471 -1.08 18.65 -12.02
CA PHE A 471 -1.13 17.57 -13.00
C PHE A 471 -2.55 17.21 -13.48
N ILE A 472 -3.52 17.09 -12.57
CA ILE A 472 -4.92 16.77 -12.94
C ILE A 472 -5.50 17.92 -13.76
N LEU A 473 -5.29 19.17 -13.31
CA LEU A 473 -5.75 20.36 -14.03
C LEU A 473 -5.08 20.50 -15.40
N LEU A 474 -3.79 20.18 -15.47
CA LEU A 474 -3.02 20.16 -16.70
C LEU A 474 -3.58 19.12 -17.69
N ALA A 475 -3.75 17.85 -17.28
CA ALA A 475 -4.25 16.80 -18.15
C ALA A 475 -5.69 17.05 -18.64
N ILE A 476 -6.55 17.66 -17.82
CA ILE A 476 -7.94 17.99 -18.20
C ILE A 476 -7.99 19.16 -19.19
N SER A 477 -7.02 20.07 -19.13
CA SER A 477 -6.96 21.28 -19.95
C SER A 477 -6.38 21.05 -21.36
N ILE A 478 -6.16 19.79 -21.77
CA ILE A 478 -5.69 19.47 -23.13
C ILE A 478 -6.71 20.01 -24.15
N PRO A 479 -6.30 20.92 -25.05
CA PRO A 479 -7.22 21.59 -25.95
C PRO A 479 -7.80 20.60 -26.96
N LYS A 480 -9.12 20.68 -27.13
CA LYS A 480 -9.84 20.01 -28.21
C LYS A 480 -9.25 20.42 -29.57
N LYS A 481 -9.32 19.52 -30.54
CA LYS A 481 -8.77 19.74 -31.89
C LYS A 481 -9.46 20.97 -32.49
N SER A 482 -8.75 22.10 -32.61
CA SER A 482 -9.28 23.23 -33.39
C SER A 482 -9.24 22.79 -34.86
N LYS A 483 -10.42 22.66 -35.48
CA LYS A 483 -10.56 22.24 -36.88
C LYS A 483 -10.26 23.38 -37.86
N GLY A 484 -9.50 24.40 -37.45
CA GLY A 484 -9.21 25.56 -38.28
C GLY A 484 -8.25 25.22 -39.42
N ASP A 485 -8.75 25.34 -40.66
CA ASP A 485 -8.02 25.53 -41.93
C ASP A 485 -7.06 24.45 -42.46
N MET A 486 -6.60 23.50 -41.65
CA MET A 486 -5.53 22.57 -42.07
C MET A 486 -6.01 21.23 -42.66
N TYR A 487 -7.32 20.95 -42.66
CA TYR A 487 -7.86 19.65 -43.09
C TYR A 487 -9.00 19.83 -44.09
N CYS A 488 -9.09 18.92 -45.06
CA CYS A 488 -10.15 18.89 -46.05
C CYS A 488 -11.50 18.59 -45.37
N SER A 489 -12.48 19.46 -45.60
CA SER A 489 -13.83 19.35 -45.03
C SER A 489 -14.62 18.10 -45.46
N VAL A 490 -14.20 17.42 -46.54
CA VAL A 490 -14.89 16.26 -47.12
C VAL A 490 -14.24 14.93 -46.74
N CYS A 491 -12.91 14.83 -46.91
CA CYS A 491 -12.18 13.57 -46.69
C CYS A 491 -11.27 13.59 -45.47
N GLY A 492 -11.25 14.68 -44.69
CA GLY A 492 -10.45 14.79 -43.46
C GLY A 492 -8.93 14.79 -43.68
N THR A 493 -8.45 14.77 -44.93
CA THR A 493 -7.01 14.72 -45.22
C THR A 493 -6.35 16.09 -45.08
N VAL A 494 -5.08 16.10 -44.67
CA VAL A 494 -4.29 17.34 -44.46
C VAL A 494 -4.17 18.14 -45.76
N LEU A 495 -4.46 19.44 -45.70
CA LEU A 495 -4.33 20.35 -46.83
C LEU A 495 -2.88 20.86 -46.91
N VAL A 496 -2.22 20.59 -48.05
CA VAL A 496 -0.95 21.24 -48.43
C VAL A 496 -1.25 22.43 -49.36
N ILE A 497 -2.23 22.23 -50.24
CA ILE A 497 -2.86 23.25 -51.08
C ILE A 497 -4.35 23.17 -50.76
N SER A 498 -4.97 24.31 -50.43
CA SER A 498 -6.40 24.41 -50.16
C SER A 498 -7.11 25.01 -51.36
N LEU A 499 -8.13 24.32 -51.87
CA LEU A 499 -9.07 24.86 -52.84
C LEU A 499 -10.39 25.13 -52.13
N GLU A 500 -11.11 26.17 -52.52
CA GLU A 500 -12.41 26.50 -51.93
C GLU A 500 -13.54 25.93 -52.78
N LEU A 501 -14.48 25.26 -52.11
CA LEU A 501 -15.73 24.75 -52.69
C LEU A 501 -16.83 24.97 -51.66
N GLU A 502 -17.88 25.74 -52.00
CA GLU A 502 -18.99 26.06 -51.10
C GLU A 502 -18.51 26.64 -49.74
N GLU A 503 -17.61 27.64 -49.78
CA GLU A 503 -17.00 28.30 -48.60
C GLU A 503 -16.20 27.36 -47.67
N LYS A 504 -15.86 26.16 -48.15
CA LYS A 504 -15.09 25.18 -47.39
C LYS A 504 -13.82 24.81 -48.12
N LYS A 505 -12.73 24.74 -47.36
CA LYS A 505 -11.44 24.24 -47.86
C LYS A 505 -11.52 22.73 -48.12
N VAL A 506 -11.20 22.33 -49.35
CA VAL A 506 -11.14 20.96 -49.84
C VAL A 506 -9.80 20.67 -50.50
N CYS A 507 -9.38 19.40 -50.49
CA CYS A 507 -8.18 18.97 -51.19
C CYS A 507 -8.44 18.81 -52.69
N GLU A 508 -7.40 18.89 -53.50
CA GLU A 508 -7.43 18.74 -54.96
C GLU A 508 -8.23 17.53 -55.45
N LYS A 509 -8.00 16.34 -54.87
CA LYS A 509 -8.77 15.13 -55.24
C LYS A 509 -10.26 15.25 -54.96
N CYS A 510 -10.64 15.86 -53.83
CA CYS A 510 -12.05 16.07 -53.51
C CYS A 510 -12.65 17.16 -54.37
N TYR A 511 -11.89 18.21 -54.68
CA TYR A 511 -12.30 19.26 -55.58
C TYR A 511 -12.60 18.69 -56.96
N ILE A 512 -11.67 17.96 -57.58
CA ILE A 512 -11.87 17.34 -58.90
C ILE A 512 -13.09 16.39 -58.90
N ALA A 513 -13.21 15.53 -57.87
CA ALA A 513 -14.31 14.57 -57.78
C ALA A 513 -15.69 15.22 -57.56
N LEU A 514 -15.76 16.43 -57.01
CA LEU A 514 -17.01 17.14 -56.71
C LEU A 514 -17.32 18.24 -57.73
N ALA A 515 -16.32 18.83 -58.37
CA ALA A 515 -16.44 19.87 -59.39
C ALA A 515 -17.03 19.30 -60.70
N GLN A 516 -16.76 18.03 -61.01
CA GLN A 516 -17.27 17.35 -62.21
C GLN A 516 -18.78 17.00 -62.15
N SER A 517 -19.44 17.13 -60.99
CA SER A 517 -20.85 16.78 -60.83
C SER A 517 -21.74 18.02 -60.64
N HIS A 518 -22.64 18.29 -61.58
CA HIS A 518 -23.59 19.43 -61.53
C HIS A 518 -24.84 19.16 -60.67
N SER A 519 -25.20 17.90 -60.42
CA SER A 519 -26.37 17.54 -59.58
C SER A 519 -26.02 17.43 -58.09
N LYS A 520 -26.76 18.15 -57.24
CA LYS A 520 -26.61 18.16 -55.77
C LYS A 520 -26.73 16.76 -55.15
N GLY A 521 -27.64 15.92 -55.66
CA GLY A 521 -27.85 14.55 -55.18
C GLY A 521 -26.73 13.57 -55.57
N ILE A 522 -26.05 13.81 -56.70
CA ILE A 522 -24.87 13.03 -57.11
C ILE A 522 -23.66 13.44 -56.26
N ARG A 523 -23.47 14.76 -56.07
CA ARG A 523 -22.39 15.31 -55.25
C ARG A 523 -22.43 14.80 -53.80
N GLU A 524 -23.61 14.73 -53.18
CA GLU A 524 -23.77 14.17 -51.83
C GLU A 524 -23.50 12.65 -51.75
N ARG A 525 -23.88 11.87 -52.78
CA ARG A 525 -23.53 10.44 -52.85
C ARG A 525 -22.02 10.22 -52.96
N ILE A 526 -21.34 11.01 -53.80
CA ILE A 526 -19.88 10.97 -53.95
C ILE A 526 -19.19 11.37 -52.65
N LYS A 527 -19.64 12.45 -52.02
CA LYS A 527 -19.16 12.92 -50.71
C LYS A 527 -19.31 11.84 -49.64
N LYS A 528 -20.45 11.17 -49.56
CA LYS A 528 -20.69 10.06 -48.62
C LYS A 528 -19.76 8.87 -48.88
N ARG A 529 -19.49 8.53 -50.14
CA ARG A 529 -18.55 7.46 -50.52
C ARG A 529 -17.09 7.81 -50.15
N ILE A 530 -16.65 9.04 -50.45
CA ILE A 530 -15.31 9.53 -50.09
C ILE A 530 -15.16 9.56 -48.57
N LYS A 531 -16.17 10.06 -47.87
CA LYS A 531 -16.20 10.13 -46.41
C LYS A 531 -16.10 8.75 -45.76
N ARG A 532 -16.88 7.75 -46.23
CA ARG A 532 -16.78 6.36 -45.73
C ARG A 532 -15.36 5.78 -45.87
N LYS A 533 -14.69 6.01 -47.01
CA LYS A 533 -13.31 5.55 -47.21
C LYS A 533 -12.33 6.27 -46.28
N ALA A 534 -12.48 7.58 -46.11
CA ALA A 534 -11.66 8.37 -45.19
C ALA A 534 -11.86 7.94 -43.73
N ASP A 535 -13.11 7.76 -43.30
CA ASP A 535 -13.47 7.31 -41.96
C ASP A 535 -12.83 5.95 -41.64
N THR A 536 -12.81 5.02 -42.61
CA THR A 536 -12.18 3.70 -42.45
C THR A 536 -10.66 3.83 -42.19
N ILE A 537 -9.97 4.70 -42.93
CA ILE A 537 -8.53 4.93 -42.76
C ILE A 537 -8.25 5.60 -41.40
N ILE A 538 -9.09 6.56 -41.00
CA ILE A 538 -8.98 7.23 -39.70
C ILE A 538 -9.22 6.24 -38.57
N GLN A 539 -10.19 5.34 -38.69
CA GLN A 539 -10.44 4.26 -37.73
C GLN A 539 -9.24 3.33 -37.59
N ILE A 540 -8.63 2.90 -38.70
CA ILE A 540 -7.41 2.07 -38.67
C ILE A 540 -6.26 2.82 -37.99
N LYS A 541 -6.03 4.10 -38.33
CA LYS A 541 -5.00 4.93 -37.67
C LYS A 541 -5.24 5.04 -36.16
N ASN A 542 -6.49 5.29 -35.76
CA ASN A 542 -6.88 5.40 -34.35
C ASN A 542 -6.71 4.07 -33.61
N LEU A 543 -7.05 2.95 -34.27
CA LEU A 543 -6.88 1.61 -33.73
C LEU A 543 -5.41 1.30 -33.45
N ILE A 544 -4.55 1.49 -34.45
CA ILE A 544 -3.09 1.26 -34.33
C ILE A 544 -2.52 2.12 -33.20
N LEU A 545 -2.89 3.41 -33.17
CA LEU A 545 -2.39 4.33 -32.15
C LEU A 545 -2.85 3.92 -30.74
N ASN A 546 -4.09 3.51 -30.56
CA ASN A 546 -4.59 3.04 -29.27
C ASN A 546 -4.04 1.66 -28.88
N MET A 547 -3.64 0.81 -29.83
CA MET A 547 -2.96 -0.44 -29.50
C MET A 547 -1.58 -0.20 -28.89
N ILE A 548 -0.85 0.82 -29.37
CA ILE A 548 0.48 1.17 -28.85
C ILE A 548 0.38 2.07 -27.61
N PHE A 549 -0.47 3.10 -27.68
CA PHE A 549 -0.70 4.07 -26.62
C PHE A 549 -2.21 4.17 -26.31
N PRO A 550 -2.73 3.29 -25.44
CA PRO A 550 -4.16 3.24 -25.13
C PRO A 550 -4.73 4.58 -24.66
N GLY A 551 -5.80 5.03 -25.33
CA GLY A 551 -6.55 6.24 -24.99
C GLY A 551 -6.15 7.49 -25.79
N ILE A 552 -4.97 7.52 -26.43
CA ILE A 552 -4.50 8.71 -27.15
C ILE A 552 -5.40 9.09 -28.33
N ALA A 553 -5.94 8.13 -29.06
CA ALA A 553 -6.84 8.43 -30.17
C ALA A 553 -8.13 9.12 -29.68
N HIS A 554 -8.65 8.73 -28.50
CA HIS A 554 -9.80 9.39 -27.88
C HIS A 554 -9.48 10.83 -27.49
N ILE A 555 -8.32 11.07 -26.86
CA ILE A 555 -7.85 12.44 -26.52
C ILE A 555 -7.79 13.29 -27.78
N ASN A 556 -7.19 12.76 -28.85
CA ASN A 556 -7.03 13.52 -30.08
C ASN A 556 -8.36 13.85 -30.76
N ASN A 557 -9.32 12.93 -30.71
CA ASN A 557 -10.65 13.11 -31.30
C ASN A 557 -11.61 13.92 -30.39
N GLY A 558 -11.12 14.44 -29.25
CA GLY A 558 -11.86 15.35 -28.38
C GLY A 558 -12.55 14.69 -27.18
N PHE A 559 -12.47 13.37 -27.05
CA PHE A 559 -12.95 12.59 -25.91
C PHE A 559 -11.85 12.46 -24.85
N VAL A 560 -11.40 13.59 -24.32
CA VAL A 560 -10.23 13.68 -23.41
C VAL A 560 -10.41 12.79 -22.18
N MET A 561 -11.56 12.83 -21.52
CA MET A 561 -11.81 12.03 -20.30
C MET A 561 -11.74 10.52 -20.55
N ASN A 562 -12.36 10.04 -21.63
CA ASN A 562 -12.31 8.61 -21.99
C ASN A 562 -10.88 8.19 -22.31
N GLY A 563 -10.14 9.04 -23.03
CA GLY A 563 -8.75 8.79 -23.36
C GLY A 563 -7.86 8.70 -22.11
N LEU A 564 -7.95 9.69 -21.20
CA LEU A 564 -7.23 9.67 -19.92
C LEU A 564 -7.62 8.45 -19.08
N PHE A 565 -8.89 8.06 -19.05
CA PHE A 565 -9.34 6.86 -18.34
C PHE A 565 -8.68 5.59 -18.89
N TYR A 566 -8.67 5.40 -20.22
CA TYR A 566 -8.01 4.24 -20.83
C TYR A 566 -6.49 4.25 -20.62
N SER A 567 -5.84 5.41 -20.72
CA SER A 567 -4.41 5.53 -20.43
C SER A 567 -4.08 5.22 -18.97
N MET A 568 -4.93 5.64 -18.02
CA MET A 568 -4.77 5.35 -16.59
C MET A 568 -4.96 3.85 -16.32
N LEU A 569 -6.02 3.25 -16.87
CA LEU A 569 -6.29 1.82 -16.72
C LEU A 569 -5.14 0.97 -17.26
N TYR A 570 -4.60 1.33 -18.43
CA TYR A 570 -3.42 0.68 -18.99
C TYR A 570 -2.18 0.85 -18.11
N THR A 571 -1.95 2.05 -17.58
CA THR A 571 -0.82 2.32 -16.67
C THR A 571 -0.93 1.50 -15.38
N LEU A 572 -2.14 1.35 -14.83
CA LEU A 572 -2.39 0.50 -13.67
C LEU A 572 -2.09 -0.97 -13.99
N LEU A 573 -2.56 -1.48 -15.13
CA LEU A 573 -2.27 -2.85 -15.59
C LEU A 573 -0.77 -3.11 -15.76
N LEU A 574 -0.02 -2.16 -16.34
CA LEU A 574 1.43 -2.23 -16.42
C LEU A 574 2.10 -2.18 -15.05
N GLY A 575 1.64 -1.28 -14.18
CA GLY A 575 2.11 -1.14 -12.81
C GLY A 575 1.96 -2.43 -12.02
N THR A 576 0.89 -3.20 -12.24
CA THR A 576 0.73 -4.51 -11.62
C THR A 576 1.74 -5.55 -12.14
N ARG A 577 2.03 -5.58 -13.45
CA ARG A 577 2.97 -6.55 -14.08
C ARG A 577 4.42 -6.31 -13.72
N TYR A 578 4.82 -5.05 -13.67
CA TYR A 578 6.18 -4.61 -13.39
C TYR A 578 6.34 -4.10 -11.96
N SER A 579 5.42 -4.49 -11.07
CA SER A 579 5.35 -4.03 -9.68
C SER A 579 6.65 -4.30 -8.92
N ASP A 580 7.28 -5.46 -9.11
CA ASP A 580 8.54 -5.80 -8.43
C ASP A 580 9.73 -4.92 -8.84
N LYS A 581 9.71 -4.36 -10.06
CA LYS A 581 10.78 -3.48 -10.56
C LYS A 581 10.49 -2.02 -10.22
N LEU A 582 9.27 -1.58 -10.51
CA LEU A 582 8.88 -0.16 -10.49
C LEU A 582 8.26 0.27 -9.16
N LEU A 583 7.49 -0.61 -8.50
CA LEU A 583 6.79 -0.30 -7.27
C LEU A 583 7.53 -0.88 -6.06
N ILE A 584 7.14 -0.41 -4.89
CA ILE A 584 7.59 -0.96 -3.62
C ILE A 584 6.48 -1.89 -3.13
N THR A 585 6.66 -3.14 -3.50
CA THR A 585 5.88 -4.28 -3.01
C THR A 585 6.56 -4.85 -1.77
N GLU A 586 5.78 -5.38 -0.84
CA GLU A 586 6.34 -6.35 0.10
C GLU A 586 6.34 -7.72 -0.56
N SER A 587 7.32 -8.55 -0.23
CA SER A 587 7.40 -9.93 -0.70
C SER A 587 6.03 -10.58 -0.49
N GLY A 588 5.38 -10.96 -1.59
CA GLY A 588 3.99 -11.43 -1.58
C GLY A 588 2.97 -10.50 -2.25
N PHE A 589 3.31 -9.32 -2.78
CA PHE A 589 2.37 -8.61 -3.68
C PHE A 589 2.18 -9.29 -5.05
N ASN A 590 2.78 -10.46 -5.26
CA ASN A 590 2.32 -11.42 -6.26
C ASN A 590 0.94 -11.93 -5.81
N ILE A 591 -0.09 -11.14 -6.10
CA ILE A 591 -1.48 -11.55 -6.02
C ILE A 591 -1.55 -12.87 -6.77
N ALA A 592 -2.08 -13.91 -6.13
CA ALA A 592 -2.25 -15.24 -6.73
C ALA A 592 -2.96 -15.24 -8.11
N LEU A 593 -3.70 -14.17 -8.47
CA LEU A 593 -4.23 -13.97 -9.83
C LEU A 593 -3.14 -13.76 -10.91
N MET A 594 -1.93 -13.42 -10.50
CA MET A 594 -0.79 -13.01 -11.34
C MET A 594 0.41 -13.97 -11.25
N GLU A 595 0.42 -14.91 -10.30
CA GLU A 595 1.36 -16.05 -10.34
C GLU A 595 1.09 -16.91 -11.60
N SER A 596 -0.17 -17.03 -12.01
CA SER A 596 -0.48 -17.44 -13.38
C SER A 596 -0.38 -16.21 -14.28
N SER A 597 0.63 -16.14 -15.13
CA SER A 597 0.72 -15.18 -16.26
C SER A 597 -0.60 -15.07 -17.05
N ALA A 598 -1.41 -16.15 -17.06
CA ALA A 598 -2.71 -16.26 -17.69
C ALA A 598 -3.78 -15.26 -17.17
N GLY A 599 -3.88 -15.03 -15.86
CA GLY A 599 -4.94 -14.17 -15.29
C GLY A 599 -4.74 -12.68 -15.63
N TRP A 600 -3.50 -12.22 -15.54
CA TRP A 600 -3.13 -10.88 -15.99
C TRP A 600 -3.29 -10.74 -17.51
N PHE A 601 -2.88 -11.75 -18.27
CA PHE A 601 -3.06 -11.76 -19.73
C PHE A 601 -4.54 -11.69 -20.12
N ALA A 602 -5.42 -12.42 -19.44
CA ALA A 602 -6.87 -12.34 -19.66
C ALA A 602 -7.41 -10.92 -19.41
N LEU A 603 -7.00 -10.26 -18.32
CA LEU A 603 -7.38 -8.86 -18.05
C LEU A 603 -6.88 -7.91 -19.14
N LEU A 604 -5.65 -8.10 -19.62
CA LEU A 604 -5.08 -7.32 -20.71
C LEU A 604 -5.86 -7.52 -22.02
N VAL A 605 -6.20 -8.77 -22.35
CA VAL A 605 -7.02 -9.11 -23.53
C VAL A 605 -8.39 -8.47 -23.43
N ILE A 606 -9.07 -8.59 -22.28
CA ILE A 606 -10.36 -7.94 -22.03
C ILE A 606 -10.24 -6.42 -22.22
N PHE A 607 -9.21 -5.80 -21.64
CA PHE A 607 -8.95 -4.38 -21.80
C PHE A 607 -8.81 -3.98 -23.28
N PHE A 608 -8.01 -4.72 -24.07
CA PHE A 608 -7.82 -4.42 -25.49
C PHE A 608 -9.09 -4.68 -26.32
N ILE A 609 -9.89 -5.71 -26.01
CA ILE A 609 -11.19 -5.92 -26.65
C ILE A 609 -12.11 -4.71 -26.42
N PHE A 610 -12.23 -4.24 -25.17
CA PHE A 610 -12.99 -3.04 -24.85
C PHE A 610 -12.44 -1.79 -25.55
N LEU A 611 -11.12 -1.65 -25.63
CA LEU A 611 -10.46 -0.54 -26.32
C LEU A 611 -10.74 -0.56 -27.82
N ILE A 612 -10.71 -1.72 -28.48
CA ILE A 612 -11.03 -1.88 -29.90
C ILE A 612 -12.48 -1.48 -30.16
N ILE A 613 -13.43 -1.99 -29.37
CA ILE A 613 -14.86 -1.67 -29.48
C ILE A 613 -15.08 -0.16 -29.29
N SER A 614 -14.46 0.42 -28.27
CA SER A 614 -14.55 1.85 -27.98
C SER A 614 -13.96 2.69 -29.11
N THR A 615 -12.79 2.31 -29.65
CA THR A 615 -12.11 3.02 -30.72
C THR A 615 -12.91 2.99 -32.02
N GLY A 616 -13.59 1.88 -32.33
CA GLY A 616 -14.48 1.78 -33.48
C GLY A 616 -15.67 2.76 -33.45
N ARG A 617 -16.11 3.16 -32.25
CA ARG A 617 -17.16 4.17 -32.05
C ARG A 617 -16.66 5.61 -32.12
N VAL A 618 -15.35 5.83 -32.06
CA VAL A 618 -14.74 7.16 -32.24
C VAL A 618 -14.67 7.48 -33.73
N SER A 619 -15.77 8.01 -34.28
CA SER A 619 -15.79 8.59 -35.63
C SER A 619 -15.81 10.12 -35.55
N GLU A 620 -15.13 10.80 -36.49
CA GLU A 620 -15.04 12.27 -36.55
C GLU A 620 -16.41 12.97 -36.73
N TYR A 621 -17.48 12.19 -36.96
CA TYR A 621 -18.85 12.65 -37.25
C TYR A 621 -19.96 11.80 -36.62
N GLY A 622 -19.66 11.01 -35.59
CA GLY A 622 -20.70 10.36 -34.79
C GLY A 622 -21.47 11.44 -34.04
N SER A 623 -22.78 11.54 -34.28
CA SER A 623 -23.69 12.30 -33.43
C SER A 623 -23.39 11.91 -31.99
N GLY A 624 -22.99 12.87 -31.15
CA GLY A 624 -22.43 12.64 -29.81
C GLY A 624 -23.33 11.83 -28.88
N ARG A 625 -23.32 10.51 -29.05
CA ARG A 625 -23.84 9.50 -28.14
C ARG A 625 -22.76 8.47 -27.91
#